data_AF-I9BMR0-F1
#
_entry.id   AF-I9BMR0-F1
#
_cell.length_a   1.000
_cell.length_b   1.000
_cell.length_c   1.000
_cell.angle_alpha   90.00
_cell.angle_beta   90.00
_cell.angle_gamma   90.00
#
_symmetry.space_group_name_H-M   'P 1'
#
loop_
_entity.id
_entity.type
_entity.pdbx_description
1 polymer ?
#
loop_
_entity_poly.entity_id
_entity_poly.type
_entity_poly.pdbx_seq_one_letter_code
_entity_poly.pdbx_strand_id
1 'polypeptide(L)'
;MRKYFPYILFIFLFFIYFLCYQSVLSHVIYYQEQHHLFLYSKTFFLQHIQSQGWMSYLTAFIIQFFHIPTIGSILLAGILALIYLLTNDAIKKITGHNDLLLLSLIPSIYLFLYSMTVDHSLRPIIATFLGLLIMSLFHQITVRPWSFIRKIYSPLPPNNKYRLLIYSLLIAIYAGTSFYFFVQTYNMSEHRMIMAEKSVKEKNWENVLTQTEKYINSGRTNQLISYFHNLALYHTGKLPYQLFDYPQKLGVKALYFPWNSDSRESEYGHF
;
A
#
# COMPACT_ATOMS: atom_id res chain seq x y z
N MET A 1 16.96 -27.58 -3.03
CA MET A 1 16.82 -26.17 -2.60
C MET A 1 16.59 -25.18 -3.75
N ARG A 2 17.37 -25.23 -4.85
CA ARG A 2 17.34 -24.19 -5.91
C ARG A 2 16.04 -24.08 -6.75
N LYS A 3 15.23 -25.14 -6.82
CA LYS A 3 13.88 -25.13 -7.46
C LYS A 3 12.80 -24.52 -6.55
N TYR A 4 12.96 -24.66 -5.23
CA TYR A 4 12.01 -24.18 -4.23
C TYR A 4 12.31 -22.77 -3.72
N PHE A 5 13.52 -22.27 -3.97
CA PHE A 5 13.96 -20.93 -3.57
C PHE A 5 12.96 -19.80 -3.91
N PRO A 6 12.43 -19.67 -5.15
CA PRO A 6 11.46 -18.61 -5.45
C PRO A 6 10.16 -18.77 -4.66
N TYR A 7 9.71 -20.00 -4.39
CA TYR A 7 8.51 -20.23 -3.58
C TYR A 7 8.73 -19.89 -2.10
N ILE A 8 9.92 -20.16 -1.56
CA ILE A 8 10.29 -19.74 -0.20
C ILE A 8 10.30 -18.22 -0.10
N LEU A 9 10.91 -17.55 -1.10
CA LEU A 9 10.97 -16.10 -1.16
C LEU A 9 9.57 -15.48 -1.32
N PHE A 10 8.69 -16.10 -2.11
CA PHE A 10 7.28 -15.74 -2.22
C PHE A 10 6.57 -15.79 -0.87
N ILE A 11 6.70 -16.89 -0.13
CA ILE A 11 6.09 -17.05 1.20
C ILE A 11 6.63 -15.97 2.14
N PHE A 12 7.94 -15.74 2.13
CA PHE A 12 8.57 -14.72 2.96
C PHE A 12 8.08 -13.30 2.65
N LEU A 13 8.04 -12.91 1.37
CA LEU A 13 7.48 -11.62 0.94
C LEU A 13 6.02 -11.47 1.33
N PHE A 14 5.22 -12.52 1.12
CA PHE A 14 3.81 -12.53 1.50
C PHE A 14 3.64 -12.23 2.99
N PHE A 15 4.39 -12.90 3.86
CA PHE A 15 4.33 -12.65 5.31
C PHE A 15 4.79 -11.25 5.69
N ILE A 16 5.87 -10.73 5.09
CA ILE A 16 6.33 -9.37 5.35
C ILE A 16 5.28 -8.35 4.94
N TYR A 17 4.77 -8.43 3.70
CA TYR A 17 3.75 -7.51 3.21
C TYR A 17 2.48 -7.60 4.04
N PHE A 18 2.04 -8.81 4.39
CA PHE A 18 0.88 -9.02 5.26
C PHE A 18 1.07 -8.33 6.62
N LEU A 19 2.21 -8.53 7.29
CA LEU A 19 2.51 -7.87 8.56
C LEU A 19 2.55 -6.35 8.43
N CYS A 20 3.15 -5.83 7.34
CA CYS A 20 3.18 -4.38 7.08
C CYS A 20 1.78 -3.80 6.91
N TYR A 21 0.91 -4.40 6.11
CA TYR A 21 -0.47 -3.93 5.90
C TYR A 21 -1.37 -4.12 7.12
N GLN A 22 -1.16 -5.20 7.87
CA GLN A 22 -1.93 -5.44 9.10
C GLN A 22 -1.59 -4.44 10.21
N SER A 23 -0.34 -3.96 10.25
CA SER A 23 0.15 -3.05 11.29
C SER A 23 0.28 -1.63 10.76
N VAL A 24 1.47 -1.28 10.26
CA VAL A 24 1.91 0.08 9.93
C VAL A 24 1.06 0.71 8.82
N LEU A 25 0.69 -0.07 7.79
CA LEU A 25 -0.06 0.38 6.62
C LEU A 25 -1.58 0.13 6.72
N SER A 26 -2.09 -0.22 7.89
CA SER A 26 -3.53 -0.47 8.09
C SER A 26 -4.41 0.74 7.71
N HIS A 27 -3.87 1.95 7.85
CA HIS A 27 -4.52 3.20 7.46
C HIS A 27 -4.78 3.30 5.95
N VAL A 28 -3.90 2.74 5.09
CA VAL A 28 -4.06 2.77 3.64
C VAL A 28 -5.27 1.93 3.23
N ILE A 29 -5.40 0.72 3.79
CA ILE A 29 -6.53 -0.18 3.50
C ILE A 29 -7.84 0.47 3.91
N TYR A 30 -7.88 1.04 5.11
CA TYR A 30 -9.05 1.74 5.62
C TYR A 30 -9.45 2.92 4.73
N TYR A 31 -8.49 3.77 4.36
CA TYR A 31 -8.80 4.92 3.51
C TYR A 31 -9.31 4.52 2.13
N GLN A 32 -8.65 3.55 1.48
CA GLN A 32 -9.02 3.11 0.13
C GLN A 32 -10.45 2.54 0.10
N GLU A 33 -10.86 1.83 1.15
CA GLU A 33 -12.22 1.33 1.32
C GLU A 33 -13.24 2.47 1.42
N GLN A 34 -12.97 3.48 2.26
CA GLN A 34 -13.88 4.61 2.47
C GLN A 34 -14.15 5.43 1.20
N HIS A 35 -13.17 5.51 0.30
CA HIS A 35 -13.25 6.30 -0.93
C HIS A 35 -13.83 5.54 -2.13
N HIS A 36 -14.10 4.24 -2.00
CA HIS A 36 -14.63 3.41 -3.09
C HIS A 36 -15.93 2.72 -2.68
N LEU A 37 -17.04 3.24 -3.20
CA LEU A 37 -18.34 2.58 -3.06
C LEU A 37 -18.52 1.58 -4.21
N PHE A 38 -18.77 0.31 -3.86
CA PHE A 38 -19.04 -0.77 -4.82
C PHE A 38 -20.46 -1.30 -4.68
N LEU A 39 -21.20 -1.35 -5.80
CA LEU A 39 -22.58 -1.86 -5.85
C LEU A 39 -22.67 -3.03 -6.83
N TYR A 40 -23.38 -4.10 -6.45
CA TYR A 40 -23.59 -5.28 -7.30
C TYR A 40 -24.63 -5.08 -8.43
N SER A 41 -25.11 -3.85 -8.65
CA SER A 41 -26.16 -3.58 -9.65
C SER A 41 -25.61 -3.54 -11.07
N LYS A 42 -26.40 -4.04 -12.03
CA LYS A 42 -26.06 -3.97 -13.46
C LYS A 42 -25.90 -2.52 -13.96
N THR A 43 -26.69 -1.60 -13.40
CA THR A 43 -26.61 -0.17 -13.72
C THR A 43 -25.27 0.42 -13.30
N PHE A 44 -24.81 0.10 -12.08
CA PHE A 44 -23.49 0.50 -11.59
C PHE A 44 -22.38 -0.05 -12.48
N PHE A 45 -22.42 -1.35 -12.83
CA PHE A 45 -21.44 -1.97 -13.72
C PHE A 45 -21.30 -1.23 -15.07
N LEU A 46 -22.44 -0.99 -15.75
CA LEU A 46 -22.43 -0.33 -17.07
C LEU A 46 -21.94 1.13 -16.96
N GLN A 47 -22.42 1.88 -15.97
CA GLN A 47 -22.05 3.28 -15.76
C GLN A 47 -20.58 3.43 -15.36
N HIS A 48 -20.06 2.55 -14.50
CA HIS A 48 -18.68 2.59 -14.04
C HIS A 48 -17.70 2.22 -15.15
N ILE A 49 -18.02 1.23 -15.98
CA ILE A 49 -17.21 0.88 -17.16
C ILE A 49 -17.19 2.03 -18.17
N GLN A 50 -18.33 2.67 -18.43
CA GLN A 50 -18.42 3.76 -19.40
C GLN A 50 -17.64 5.01 -18.94
N SER A 51 -17.64 5.30 -17.65
CA SER A 51 -17.01 6.51 -17.09
C SER A 51 -15.52 6.33 -16.76
N GLN A 52 -15.15 5.23 -16.10
CA GLN A 52 -13.80 5.03 -15.55
C GLN A 52 -13.05 3.81 -16.13
N GLY A 53 -13.72 3.00 -16.96
CA GLY A 53 -13.15 1.82 -17.60
C GLY A 53 -13.17 0.55 -16.73
N TRP A 54 -12.90 -0.57 -17.40
CA TRP A 54 -12.96 -1.91 -16.81
C TRP A 54 -11.94 -2.14 -15.67
N MET A 55 -10.75 -1.54 -15.76
CA MET A 55 -9.71 -1.68 -14.73
C MET A 55 -10.12 -1.00 -13.43
N SER A 56 -10.79 0.16 -13.52
CA SER A 56 -11.34 0.84 -12.35
C SER A 56 -12.40 -0.03 -11.66
N TYR A 57 -13.27 -0.67 -12.43
CA TYR A 57 -14.28 -1.58 -11.89
C TYR A 57 -13.66 -2.77 -11.14
N LEU A 58 -12.66 -3.44 -11.74
CA LEU A 58 -11.94 -4.54 -11.07
C LEU A 58 -11.21 -4.07 -9.81
N THR A 59 -10.69 -2.85 -9.84
CA THR A 59 -10.05 -2.23 -8.66
C THR A 59 -11.06 -2.02 -7.54
N ALA A 60 -12.21 -1.43 -7.84
CA ALA A 60 -13.28 -1.26 -6.86
C ALA A 60 -13.81 -2.60 -6.32
N PHE A 61 -13.90 -3.62 -7.19
CA PHE A 61 -14.28 -4.98 -6.78
C PHE A 61 -13.27 -5.62 -5.82
N ILE A 62 -11.96 -5.37 -5.99
CA ILE A 62 -10.96 -5.88 -5.04
C ILE A 62 -11.01 -5.08 -3.73
N ILE A 63 -11.17 -3.76 -3.81
CA ILE A 63 -11.23 -2.86 -2.65
C ILE A 63 -12.44 -3.18 -1.76
N GLN A 64 -13.56 -3.68 -2.29
CA GLN A 64 -14.73 -4.03 -1.46
C GLN A 64 -14.38 -5.00 -0.31
N PHE A 65 -13.38 -5.87 -0.49
CA PHE A 65 -12.95 -6.84 0.52
C PHE A 65 -12.13 -6.20 1.64
N PHE A 66 -11.72 -4.94 1.47
CA PHE A 66 -10.94 -4.19 2.47
C PHE A 66 -11.80 -3.76 3.65
N HIS A 67 -13.12 -3.90 3.56
CA HIS A 67 -14.06 -3.75 4.67
C HIS A 67 -13.65 -4.60 5.87
N ILE A 68 -13.07 -5.79 5.64
CA ILE A 68 -12.43 -6.60 6.68
C ILE A 68 -10.90 -6.40 6.56
N PRO A 69 -10.25 -5.65 7.47
CA PRO A 69 -8.86 -5.23 7.30
C PRO A 69 -7.86 -6.40 7.14
N THR A 70 -8.13 -7.53 7.80
CA THR A 70 -7.29 -8.73 7.70
C THR A 70 -7.37 -9.36 6.31
N ILE A 71 -8.57 -9.44 5.73
CA ILE A 71 -8.78 -9.97 4.38
C ILE A 71 -8.17 -9.02 3.34
N GLY A 72 -8.36 -7.71 3.50
CA GLY A 72 -7.73 -6.71 2.63
C GLY A 72 -6.20 -6.84 2.64
N SER A 73 -5.60 -7.00 3.82
CA SER A 73 -4.14 -7.19 3.98
C SER A 73 -3.66 -8.47 3.31
N ILE A 74 -4.38 -9.58 3.49
CA ILE A 74 -4.07 -10.88 2.85
C ILE A 74 -4.16 -10.77 1.33
N LEU A 75 -5.23 -10.14 0.82
CA LEU A 75 -5.44 -9.99 -0.62
C LEU A 75 -4.35 -9.14 -1.26
N LEU A 76 -4.06 -7.97 -0.69
CA LEU A 76 -3.06 -7.05 -1.25
C LEU A 76 -1.64 -7.63 -1.17
N ALA A 77 -1.27 -8.23 -0.03
CA ALA A 77 0.00 -8.94 0.13
C ALA A 77 0.11 -10.13 -0.83
N GLY A 78 -1.00 -10.87 -1.01
CA GLY A 78 -1.10 -11.97 -1.96
C GLY A 78 -0.89 -11.52 -3.40
N ILE A 79 -1.55 -10.45 -3.83
CA ILE A 79 -1.40 -9.88 -5.18
C ILE A 79 0.05 -9.44 -5.43
N LEU A 80 0.67 -8.70 -4.49
CA LEU A 80 2.07 -8.25 -4.62
C LEU A 80 3.05 -9.43 -4.65
N ALA A 81 2.89 -10.40 -3.76
CA ALA A 81 3.72 -11.61 -3.77
C ALA A 81 3.52 -12.42 -5.07
N LEU A 82 2.29 -12.50 -5.58
CA LEU A 82 2.02 -13.17 -6.86
C LEU A 82 2.65 -12.45 -8.04
N ILE A 83 2.71 -11.11 -8.02
CA ILE A 83 3.46 -10.32 -9.02
C ILE A 83 4.92 -10.77 -9.04
N TYR A 84 5.56 -10.94 -7.87
CA TYR A 84 6.92 -11.50 -7.79
C TYR A 84 7.02 -12.90 -8.42
N LEU A 85 6.08 -13.80 -8.15
CA LEU A 85 6.12 -15.16 -8.69
C LEU A 85 5.95 -15.15 -10.22
N LEU A 86 4.99 -14.37 -10.72
CA LEU A 86 4.70 -14.25 -12.15
C LEU A 86 5.86 -13.60 -12.91
N THR A 87 6.55 -12.60 -12.34
CA THR A 87 7.73 -12.00 -12.96
C THR A 87 8.90 -12.98 -12.99
N ASN A 88 9.13 -13.76 -11.93
CA ASN A 88 10.16 -14.80 -11.91
C ASN A 88 9.87 -15.89 -12.96
N ASP A 89 8.62 -16.31 -13.10
CA ASP A 89 8.22 -17.27 -14.12
C ASP A 89 8.38 -16.70 -15.54
N ALA A 90 8.07 -15.41 -15.74
CA ALA A 90 8.32 -14.74 -17.01
C ALA A 90 9.82 -14.71 -17.33
N ILE A 91 10.67 -14.24 -16.41
CA ILE A 91 12.12 -14.14 -16.62
C ILE A 91 12.74 -15.51 -16.88
N LYS A 92 12.34 -16.54 -16.13
CA LYS A 92 12.81 -17.91 -16.32
C LYS A 92 12.48 -18.45 -17.71
N LYS A 93 11.29 -18.15 -18.22
CA LYS A 93 10.88 -18.59 -19.57
C LYS A 93 11.56 -17.79 -20.68
N ILE A 94 11.85 -16.52 -20.44
CA ILE A 94 12.56 -15.63 -21.36
C ILE A 94 14.04 -16.02 -21.49
N THR A 95 14.73 -16.15 -20.35
CA THR A 95 16.18 -16.35 -20.30
C THR A 95 16.59 -17.83 -20.30
N GLY A 96 15.68 -18.75 -19.98
CA GLY A 96 15.97 -20.18 -19.84
C GLY A 96 16.71 -20.55 -18.54
N HIS A 97 17.03 -19.57 -17.69
CA HIS A 97 17.73 -19.77 -16.42
C HIS A 97 16.90 -19.21 -15.26
N ASN A 98 17.07 -19.78 -14.06
CA ASN A 98 16.48 -19.18 -12.85
C ASN A 98 17.07 -17.79 -12.63
N ASP A 99 16.24 -16.82 -12.22
CA ASP A 99 16.61 -15.43 -11.96
C ASP A 99 17.96 -15.30 -11.26
N LEU A 100 18.96 -14.82 -12.01
CA LEU A 100 20.34 -14.76 -11.55
C LEU A 100 20.57 -13.51 -10.68
N LEU A 101 19.87 -12.41 -10.96
CA LEU A 101 20.00 -11.13 -10.25
C LEU A 101 18.82 -10.80 -9.32
N LEU A 102 17.88 -11.71 -9.12
CA LEU A 102 16.65 -11.43 -8.34
C LEU A 102 15.80 -10.28 -8.91
N LEU A 103 15.87 -10.05 -10.23
CA LEU A 103 15.18 -8.95 -10.91
C LEU A 103 13.65 -8.99 -10.73
N SER A 104 13.08 -10.17 -10.52
CA SER A 104 11.65 -10.37 -10.19
C SER A 104 11.19 -9.64 -8.92
N LEU A 105 12.11 -9.30 -8.01
CA LEU A 105 11.80 -8.50 -6.82
C LEU A 105 11.44 -7.05 -7.15
N ILE A 106 12.01 -6.50 -8.22
CA ILE A 106 11.90 -5.06 -8.52
C ILE A 106 10.43 -4.64 -8.71
N PRO A 107 9.63 -5.29 -9.57
CA PRO A 107 8.24 -4.90 -9.75
C PRO A 107 7.40 -5.04 -8.47
N SER A 108 7.65 -6.09 -7.69
CA SER A 108 6.93 -6.33 -6.42
C SER A 108 7.24 -5.26 -5.37
N ILE A 109 8.52 -4.99 -5.12
CA ILE A 109 8.95 -3.99 -4.14
C ILE A 109 8.54 -2.59 -4.59
N TYR A 110 8.70 -2.26 -5.87
CA TYR A 110 8.29 -0.96 -6.39
C TYR A 110 6.79 -0.71 -6.20
N LEU A 111 5.93 -1.68 -6.54
CA LEU A 111 4.48 -1.56 -6.36
C LEU A 111 4.08 -1.52 -4.88
N PHE A 112 4.80 -2.23 -4.01
CA PHE A 112 4.63 -2.12 -2.57
C PHE A 112 4.94 -0.69 -2.08
N LEU A 113 6.07 -0.12 -2.46
CA LEU A 113 6.44 1.26 -2.11
C LEU A 113 5.44 2.28 -2.67
N TYR A 114 4.97 2.06 -3.90
CA TYR A 114 3.92 2.89 -4.53
C TYR A 114 2.61 2.87 -3.74
N SER A 115 2.23 1.72 -3.19
CA SER A 115 0.98 1.58 -2.41
C SER A 115 1.03 2.20 -1.02
N MET A 116 2.19 2.70 -0.57
CA MET A 116 2.33 3.25 0.79
C MET A 116 1.60 4.58 0.96
N THR A 117 1.53 5.38 -0.10
CA THR A 117 0.86 6.68 -0.10
C THR A 117 -0.61 6.50 -0.40
N VAL A 118 -1.45 7.21 0.34
CA VAL A 118 -2.90 7.05 0.26
C VAL A 118 -3.48 7.69 -1.01
N ASP A 119 -2.84 8.75 -1.52
CA ASP A 119 -3.21 9.43 -2.77
C ASP A 119 -3.11 8.54 -4.01
N HIS A 120 -2.33 7.46 -3.92
CA HIS A 120 -2.07 6.58 -5.05
C HIS A 120 -3.18 5.54 -5.22
N SER A 121 -3.82 5.55 -6.39
CA SER A 121 -4.84 4.55 -6.73
C SER A 121 -4.23 3.16 -6.81
N LEU A 122 -4.96 2.12 -6.38
CA LEU A 122 -4.51 0.72 -6.46
C LEU A 122 -4.59 0.13 -7.88
N ARG A 123 -5.04 0.91 -8.87
CA ARG A 123 -5.22 0.49 -10.26
C ARG A 123 -3.94 -0.07 -10.89
N PRO A 124 -2.74 0.53 -10.73
CA PRO A 124 -1.51 0.01 -11.34
C PRO A 124 -1.11 -1.37 -10.79
N ILE A 125 -1.37 -1.63 -9.51
CA ILE A 125 -1.07 -2.93 -8.87
C ILE A 125 -1.92 -4.02 -9.50
N ILE A 126 -3.21 -3.76 -9.66
CA ILE A 126 -4.15 -4.73 -10.24
C ILE A 126 -3.91 -4.89 -11.74
N ALA A 127 -3.60 -3.80 -12.45
CA ALA A 127 -3.27 -3.83 -13.86
C ALA A 127 -2.00 -4.63 -14.16
N THR A 128 -0.94 -4.43 -13.37
CA THR A 128 0.31 -5.18 -13.52
C THR A 128 0.13 -6.66 -13.18
N PHE A 129 -0.62 -6.97 -12.11
CA PHE A 129 -0.98 -8.35 -11.78
C PHE A 129 -1.74 -9.05 -12.91
N LEU A 130 -2.82 -8.44 -13.41
CA LEU A 130 -3.61 -9.02 -14.50
C LEU A 130 -2.82 -9.11 -15.81
N GLY A 131 -2.03 -8.09 -16.14
CA GLY A 131 -1.17 -8.09 -17.31
C GLY A 131 -0.15 -9.23 -17.28
N LEU A 132 0.53 -9.43 -16.15
CA LEU A 132 1.47 -10.53 -15.95
C LEU A 132 0.77 -11.89 -15.97
N LEU A 133 -0.44 -11.99 -15.40
CA LEU A 133 -1.25 -13.21 -15.43
C LEU A 133 -1.61 -13.58 -16.87
N ILE A 134 -2.14 -12.64 -17.66
CA ILE A 134 -2.47 -12.84 -19.07
C ILE A 134 -1.22 -13.25 -19.87
N MET A 135 -0.10 -12.56 -19.67
CA MET A 135 1.17 -12.90 -20.33
C MET A 135 1.63 -14.32 -19.96
N SER A 136 1.47 -14.72 -18.70
CA SER A 136 1.83 -16.06 -18.23
C SER A 136 0.96 -17.15 -18.87
N LEU A 137 -0.34 -16.89 -19.05
CA LEU A 137 -1.29 -17.80 -19.72
C LEU A 137 -1.00 -17.89 -21.23
N PHE A 138 -0.82 -16.75 -21.89
CA PHE A 138 -0.52 -16.69 -23.31
C PHE A 138 0.76 -17.46 -23.65
N HIS A 139 1.76 -17.37 -22.77
CA HIS A 139 2.99 -18.12 -22.94
C HIS A 139 2.82 -19.64 -22.78
N GLN A 140 1.89 -20.12 -21.93
CA GLN A 140 1.61 -21.56 -21.83
C GLN A 140 1.05 -22.14 -23.14
N ILE A 141 0.30 -21.33 -23.88
CA ILE A 141 -0.29 -21.70 -25.18
C ILE A 141 0.76 -21.65 -26.30
N THR A 142 1.68 -20.68 -26.22
CA THR A 142 2.64 -20.37 -27.30
C THR A 142 4.03 -20.97 -27.02
N VAL A 143 4.14 -22.29 -27.00
CA VAL A 143 5.36 -23.02 -26.57
C VAL A 143 6.58 -22.81 -27.50
N ARG A 144 6.41 -22.25 -28.71
CA ARG A 144 7.40 -22.36 -29.80
C ARG A 144 8.39 -21.19 -30.04
N PRO A 145 8.12 -19.89 -29.81
CA PRO A 145 8.98 -18.86 -30.43
C PRO A 145 10.21 -18.43 -29.62
N TRP A 146 10.41 -18.88 -28.37
CA TRP A 146 11.50 -18.39 -27.49
C TRP A 146 12.77 -19.26 -27.50
N SER A 147 13.01 -20.07 -28.54
CA SER A 147 14.26 -20.84 -28.66
C SER A 147 15.50 -19.98 -28.96
N PHE A 148 15.31 -18.78 -29.53
CA PHE A 148 16.41 -17.90 -29.95
C PHE A 148 17.06 -17.10 -28.81
N ILE A 149 16.29 -16.75 -27.77
CA ILE A 149 16.77 -15.93 -26.62
C ILE A 149 17.49 -16.77 -25.57
N ARG A 150 17.35 -18.10 -25.61
CA ARG A 150 17.99 -19.07 -24.68
C ARG A 150 19.52 -19.14 -24.77
N LYS A 151 20.17 -18.32 -25.59
CA LYS A 151 21.64 -18.24 -25.75
C LYS A 151 22.32 -17.20 -24.86
N ILE A 152 21.67 -16.70 -23.82
CA ILE A 152 22.32 -15.81 -22.84
C ILE A 152 23.15 -16.67 -21.87
N TYR A 153 24.48 -16.53 -21.93
CA TYR A 153 25.37 -17.13 -20.94
C TYR A 153 25.09 -16.58 -19.55
N SER A 154 25.08 -17.45 -18.53
CA SER A 154 24.84 -17.02 -17.16
C SER A 154 25.99 -16.12 -16.64
N PRO A 155 25.74 -14.87 -16.20
CA PRO A 155 26.78 -13.97 -15.67
C PRO A 155 27.38 -14.40 -14.32
N LEU A 156 26.84 -15.44 -13.68
CA LEU A 156 27.26 -15.86 -12.34
C LEU A 156 28.37 -16.93 -12.38
N PRO A 157 29.32 -16.90 -11.43
CA PRO A 157 30.40 -17.88 -11.35
C PRO A 157 29.84 -19.30 -11.19
N PRO A 158 30.49 -20.32 -11.77
CA PRO A 158 30.01 -21.71 -11.74
C PRO A 158 30.02 -22.32 -10.33
N ASN A 159 30.83 -21.78 -9.42
CA ASN A 159 30.97 -22.29 -8.06
C ASN A 159 29.78 -21.92 -7.15
N ASN A 160 29.14 -22.94 -6.57
CA ASN A 160 27.93 -22.81 -5.75
C ASN A 160 28.11 -21.94 -4.49
N LYS A 161 29.29 -21.90 -3.87
CA LYS A 161 29.52 -21.10 -2.65
C LYS A 161 29.45 -19.59 -2.95
N TYR A 162 30.15 -19.14 -3.99
CA TYR A 162 30.15 -17.73 -4.39
C TYR A 162 28.77 -17.27 -4.86
N ARG A 163 27.98 -18.16 -5.50
CA ARG A 163 26.61 -17.83 -5.89
C ARG A 163 25.68 -17.55 -4.71
N LEU A 164 25.77 -18.37 -3.66
CA LEU A 164 24.97 -18.15 -2.44
C LEU A 164 25.36 -16.84 -1.76
N LEU A 165 26.66 -16.53 -1.69
CA LEU A 165 27.16 -15.26 -1.17
C LEU A 165 26.66 -14.05 -1.98
N ILE A 166 26.64 -14.16 -3.31
CA ILE A 166 26.10 -13.11 -4.19
C ILE A 166 24.59 -12.94 -3.95
N TYR A 167 23.83 -14.03 -3.86
CA TYR A 167 22.40 -13.94 -3.56
C TYR A 167 22.11 -13.33 -2.19
N SER A 168 22.86 -13.69 -1.15
CA SER A 168 22.67 -13.09 0.18
C SER A 168 23.00 -11.61 0.18
N LEU A 169 24.06 -11.22 -0.53
CA LEU A 169 24.46 -9.82 -0.68
C LEU A 169 23.40 -9.02 -1.46
N LEU A 170 22.86 -9.56 -2.56
CA LEU A 170 21.78 -8.91 -3.32
C LEU A 170 20.50 -8.76 -2.50
N ILE A 171 20.10 -9.80 -1.74
CA ILE A 171 18.93 -9.70 -0.85
C ILE A 171 19.15 -8.63 0.21
N ALA A 172 20.34 -8.55 0.80
CA ALA A 172 20.67 -7.51 1.78
C ALA A 172 20.59 -6.10 1.15
N ILE A 173 21.08 -5.93 -0.09
CA ILE A 173 20.96 -4.66 -0.82
C ILE A 173 19.49 -4.31 -1.10
N TYR A 174 18.69 -5.26 -1.60
CA TYR A 174 17.26 -5.02 -1.87
C TYR A 174 16.48 -4.71 -0.58
N ALA A 175 16.76 -5.43 0.51
CA ALA A 175 16.15 -5.18 1.81
C ALA A 175 16.55 -3.81 2.36
N GLY A 176 17.84 -3.46 2.29
CA GLY A 176 18.35 -2.16 2.75
C GLY A 176 17.79 -0.98 1.95
N THR A 177 17.76 -1.10 0.62
CA THR A 177 17.19 -0.06 -0.26
C THR A 177 15.68 0.07 -0.07
N SER A 178 14.95 -1.06 -0.01
CA SER A 178 13.51 -1.05 0.28
C SER A 178 13.20 -0.44 1.65
N PHE A 179 14.00 -0.73 2.67
CA PHE A 179 13.82 -0.16 4.01
C PHE A 179 14.10 1.34 4.03
N TYR A 180 15.16 1.77 3.36
CA TYR A 180 15.49 3.19 3.23
C TYR A 180 14.35 3.97 2.54
N PHE A 181 13.86 3.48 1.40
CA PHE A 181 12.72 4.09 0.71
C PHE A 181 11.44 4.03 1.55
N PHE A 182 11.19 2.92 2.24
CA PHE A 182 10.05 2.80 3.15
C PHE A 182 10.05 3.92 4.20
N VAL A 183 11.18 4.18 4.86
CA VAL A 183 11.29 5.24 5.87
C VAL A 183 11.09 6.64 5.26
N GLN A 184 11.56 6.87 4.04
CA GLN A 184 11.41 8.17 3.38
C GLN A 184 9.98 8.43 2.88
N THR A 185 9.33 7.42 2.31
CA THR A 185 7.98 7.55 1.75
C THR A 185 6.91 7.53 2.85
N TYR A 186 7.19 6.88 3.99
CA TYR A 186 6.20 6.74 5.05
C TYR A 186 5.87 8.07 5.75
N ASN A 187 4.65 8.55 5.54
CA ASN A 187 4.15 9.76 6.20
C ASN A 187 3.46 9.43 7.54
N MET A 188 4.21 9.57 8.64
CA MET A 188 3.68 9.39 10.01
C MET A 188 2.48 10.29 10.33
N SER A 189 2.39 11.46 9.70
CA SER A 189 1.33 12.42 10.00
C SER A 189 -0.01 12.01 9.39
N GLU A 190 0.02 11.53 8.14
CA GLU A 190 -1.13 10.99 7.41
C GLU A 190 -1.70 9.77 8.12
N HIS A 191 -0.82 8.85 8.57
CA HIS A 191 -1.21 7.73 9.41
C HIS A 191 -1.98 8.17 10.66
N ARG A 192 -1.44 9.15 11.41
CA ARG A 192 -2.10 9.65 12.64
C ARG A 192 -3.43 10.32 12.35
N MET A 193 -3.53 11.06 11.24
CA MET A 193 -4.76 11.73 10.83
C MET A 193 -5.88 10.73 10.53
N ILE A 194 -5.59 9.73 9.71
CA ILE A 194 -6.57 8.71 9.32
C ILE A 194 -6.97 7.85 10.54
N MET A 195 -6.01 7.52 11.42
CA MET A 195 -6.30 6.79 12.65
C MET A 195 -7.13 7.61 13.65
N ALA A 196 -6.91 8.93 13.73
CA ALA A 196 -7.75 9.82 14.51
C ALA A 196 -9.18 9.84 13.96
N GLU A 197 -9.36 10.00 12.64
CA GLU A 197 -10.67 9.96 11.99
C GLU A 197 -11.41 8.64 12.25
N LYS A 198 -10.71 7.51 12.08
CA LYS A 198 -11.23 6.17 12.39
C LYS A 198 -11.71 6.08 13.84
N SER A 199 -10.91 6.58 14.78
CA SER A 199 -11.25 6.56 16.21
C SER A 199 -12.44 7.46 16.56
N VAL A 200 -12.60 8.60 15.86
CA VAL A 200 -13.79 9.46 15.98
C VAL A 200 -15.04 8.71 15.51
N LYS A 201 -14.98 8.02 14.36
CA LYS A 201 -16.08 7.19 13.84
C LYS A 201 -16.46 6.07 14.80
N GLU A 202 -15.47 5.46 15.46
CA GLU A 202 -15.66 4.43 16.49
C GLU A 202 -16.08 5.01 17.87
N LYS A 203 -16.18 6.34 18.02
CA LYS A 203 -16.46 7.06 19.28
C LYS A 203 -15.46 6.75 20.41
N ASN A 204 -14.23 6.37 20.07
CA ASN A 204 -13.17 6.10 21.03
C ASN A 204 -12.37 7.39 21.32
N TRP A 205 -12.94 8.26 22.16
CA TRP A 205 -12.43 9.61 22.41
C TRP A 205 -11.04 9.66 23.03
N GLU A 206 -10.68 8.71 23.90
CA GLU A 206 -9.34 8.66 24.51
C GLU A 206 -8.25 8.34 23.47
N ASN A 207 -8.54 7.48 22.49
CA ASN A 207 -7.60 7.23 21.39
C ASN A 207 -7.51 8.45 20.46
N VAL A 208 -8.62 9.16 20.21
CA VAL A 208 -8.61 10.41 19.44
C VAL A 208 -7.68 11.44 20.10
N LEU A 209 -7.80 11.66 21.41
CA LEU A 209 -6.90 12.56 22.15
C LEU A 209 -5.43 12.13 21.98
N THR A 210 -5.15 10.84 22.17
CA THR A 210 -3.78 10.30 22.04
C THR A 210 -3.19 10.53 20.64
N GLN A 211 -3.96 10.29 19.57
CA GLN A 211 -3.46 10.46 18.19
C GLN A 211 -3.30 11.94 17.82
N THR A 212 -4.28 12.77 18.19
CA THR A 212 -4.28 14.21 17.89
C THR A 212 -3.20 14.95 18.68
N GLU A 213 -2.99 14.63 19.95
CA GLU A 213 -1.92 15.19 20.78
C GLU A 213 -0.54 14.85 20.20
N LYS A 214 -0.31 13.58 19.85
CA LYS A 214 0.92 13.16 19.16
C LYS A 214 1.14 13.93 17.86
N TYR A 215 0.09 14.21 17.09
CA TYR A 215 0.18 15.01 15.88
C TYR A 215 0.54 16.47 16.19
N ILE A 216 -0.15 17.11 17.13
CA ILE A 216 0.09 18.51 17.52
C ILE A 216 1.51 18.70 18.08
N ASN A 217 1.98 17.77 18.91
CA ASN A 217 3.33 17.77 19.49
C ASN A 217 4.44 17.63 18.43
N SER A 218 4.12 17.16 17.22
CA SER A 218 5.06 17.16 16.10
C SER A 218 5.29 18.53 15.47
N GLY A 219 4.60 19.57 15.95
CA GLY A 219 4.70 20.96 15.50
C GLY A 219 3.84 21.28 14.28
N ARG A 220 3.24 20.27 13.63
CA ARG A 220 2.33 20.40 12.49
C ARG A 220 0.97 20.94 12.91
N THR A 221 0.31 21.62 11.97
CA THR A 221 -1.03 22.17 12.17
C THR A 221 -1.96 21.67 11.09
N ASN A 222 -3.06 21.05 11.50
CA ASN A 222 -4.13 20.70 10.60
C ASN A 222 -5.46 20.99 11.29
N GLN A 223 -6.37 21.64 10.57
CA GLN A 223 -7.67 22.04 11.09
C GLN A 223 -8.53 20.86 11.53
N LEU A 224 -8.50 19.77 10.76
CA LEU A 224 -9.25 18.56 11.07
C LEU A 224 -8.80 17.94 12.39
N ILE A 225 -7.50 17.93 12.63
CA ILE A 225 -6.91 17.39 13.85
C ILE A 225 -7.25 18.25 15.07
N SER A 226 -7.15 19.57 14.95
CA SER A 226 -7.54 20.47 16.04
C SER A 226 -9.03 20.37 16.36
N TYR A 227 -9.88 20.22 15.35
CA TYR A 227 -11.30 19.95 15.53
C TYR A 227 -11.56 18.63 16.25
N PHE A 228 -10.95 17.52 15.80
CA PHE A 228 -11.09 16.22 16.45
C PHE A 228 -10.58 16.22 17.89
N HIS A 229 -9.50 16.96 18.17
CA HIS A 229 -8.99 17.12 19.53
C HIS A 229 -10.02 17.81 20.43
N ASN A 230 -10.56 18.95 19.99
CA ASN A 230 -11.59 19.68 20.74
C ASN A 230 -12.88 18.86 20.91
N LEU A 231 -13.31 18.16 19.86
CA LEU A 231 -14.45 17.27 19.91
C LEU A 231 -14.26 16.15 20.95
N ALA A 232 -13.07 15.55 21.02
CA ALA A 232 -12.76 14.53 21.99
C ALA A 232 -12.65 15.10 23.43
N LEU A 233 -12.10 16.30 23.60
CA LEU A 233 -12.10 17.00 24.89
C LEU A 233 -13.52 17.28 25.38
N TYR A 234 -14.43 17.65 24.48
CA TYR A 234 -15.84 17.85 24.82
C TYR A 234 -16.49 16.56 25.32
N HIS A 235 -16.36 15.48 24.55
CA HIS A 235 -16.96 14.18 24.92
C HIS A 235 -16.35 13.54 26.16
N THR A 236 -15.12 13.88 26.52
CA THR A 236 -14.48 13.44 27.77
C THR A 236 -14.74 14.38 28.96
N GLY A 237 -15.45 15.49 28.76
CA GLY A 237 -15.70 16.50 29.80
C GLY A 237 -14.47 17.30 30.22
N LYS A 238 -13.35 17.16 29.49
CA LYS A 238 -12.07 17.80 29.79
C LYS A 238 -11.93 19.17 29.12
N LEU A 239 -12.77 19.50 28.14
CA LEU A 239 -12.73 20.75 27.37
C LEU A 239 -12.56 22.03 28.22
N PRO A 240 -13.40 22.32 29.24
CA PRO A 240 -13.27 23.58 29.97
C PRO A 240 -11.94 23.72 30.72
N TYR A 241 -11.25 22.61 31.01
CA TYR A 241 -10.00 22.59 31.75
C TYR A 241 -8.77 22.56 30.83
N GLN A 242 -8.87 21.86 29.69
CA GLN A 242 -7.72 21.53 28.84
C GLN A 242 -7.76 22.18 27.45
N LEU A 243 -8.75 23.01 27.15
CA LEU A 243 -8.87 23.66 25.84
C LEU A 243 -7.62 24.48 25.48
N PHE A 244 -6.96 25.08 26.47
CA PHE A 244 -5.79 25.94 26.24
C PHE A 244 -4.44 25.25 26.52
N ASP A 245 -4.44 23.94 26.76
CA ASP A 245 -3.21 23.18 27.07
C ASP A 245 -2.34 22.91 25.83
N TYR A 246 -2.86 23.18 24.63
CA TYR A 246 -2.15 22.98 23.37
C TYR A 246 -2.17 24.23 22.47
N PRO A 247 -1.26 24.36 21.49
CA PRO A 247 -1.15 25.55 20.65
C PRO A 247 -2.41 25.84 19.82
N GLN A 248 -3.08 26.96 20.10
CA GLN A 248 -4.29 27.43 19.40
C GLN A 248 -3.98 28.16 18.08
N LYS A 249 -3.16 27.57 17.21
CA LYS A 249 -2.66 28.23 15.98
C LYS A 249 -3.76 28.56 14.95
N LEU A 250 -4.91 27.89 15.00
CA LEU A 250 -6.02 28.07 14.05
C LEU A 250 -7.18 28.90 14.63
N GLY A 251 -7.09 29.32 15.89
CA GLY A 251 -8.14 30.10 16.56
C GLY A 251 -9.52 29.43 16.48
N VAL A 252 -10.55 30.20 16.15
CA VAL A 252 -11.95 29.73 16.13
C VAL A 252 -12.18 28.60 15.10
N LYS A 253 -11.38 28.54 14.02
CA LYS A 253 -11.45 27.47 13.01
C LYS A 253 -11.12 26.09 13.58
N ALA A 254 -10.53 25.99 14.78
CA ALA A 254 -10.31 24.73 15.48
C ALA A 254 -11.59 24.17 16.14
N LEU A 255 -12.65 24.96 16.30
CA LEU A 255 -13.89 24.55 16.98
C LEU A 255 -14.98 24.09 16.02
N TYR A 256 -14.90 24.52 14.76
CA TYR A 256 -15.85 24.14 13.72
C TYR A 256 -15.18 24.18 12.35
N PHE A 257 -15.72 23.42 11.39
CA PHE A 257 -15.33 23.54 9.99
C PHE A 257 -16.15 24.66 9.34
N PRO A 258 -15.53 25.80 8.97
CA PRO A 258 -16.19 26.78 8.14
C PRO A 258 -16.42 26.12 6.78
N TRP A 259 -17.64 26.18 6.27
CA TRP A 259 -17.91 25.80 4.90
C TRP A 259 -17.35 26.90 3.98
N ASN A 260 -16.11 26.72 3.55
CA ASN A 260 -15.47 27.55 2.53
C ASN A 260 -15.29 26.72 1.26
N SER A 261 -15.61 27.29 0.09
CA SER A 261 -15.45 26.62 -1.20
C SER A 261 -13.98 26.47 -1.65
N ASP A 262 -13.01 26.64 -0.74
CA ASP A 262 -11.59 26.53 -1.05
C ASP A 262 -11.14 25.07 -0.93
N SER A 263 -10.86 24.43 -2.06
CA SER A 263 -10.37 23.06 -2.13
C SER A 263 -9.02 22.87 -1.41
N ARG A 264 -8.30 23.94 -1.08
CA ARG A 264 -7.06 23.90 -0.29
C ARG A 264 -7.29 23.62 1.19
N GLU A 265 -8.51 23.82 1.70
CA GLU A 265 -8.92 23.44 3.06
C GLU A 265 -9.50 22.00 3.11
N SER A 266 -9.43 21.22 2.01
CA SER A 266 -9.98 19.85 1.96
C SER A 266 -9.20 18.85 2.83
N GLU A 267 -9.97 17.94 3.44
CA GLU A 267 -9.76 16.92 4.50
C GLU A 267 -8.33 16.52 4.92
N TYR A 268 -7.35 16.55 4.03
CA TYR A 268 -5.99 16.06 4.28
C TYR A 268 -4.88 17.10 4.14
N GLY A 269 -5.20 18.35 3.80
CA GLY A 269 -4.31 19.51 3.92
C GLY A 269 -2.88 19.26 3.44
N HIS A 270 -2.68 19.23 2.12
CA HIS A 270 -1.32 19.35 1.57
C HIS A 270 -0.76 20.74 1.91
N PHE A 271 0.19 20.77 2.84
CA PHE A 271 1.13 21.87 3.05
C PHE A 271 2.55 21.29 3.11
#